data_AF-A0A9P5TW95-F1
#
_entry.id   AF-A0A9P5TW95-F1
#
_cell.length_a   1.000
_cell.length_b   1.000
_cell.length_c   1.000
_cell.angle_alpha   90.00
_cell.angle_beta   90.00
_cell.angle_gamma   90.00
#
_symmetry.space_group_name_H-M   'P 1'
#
loop_
_entity.id
_entity.type
_entity.pdbx_description
1 polymer ?
#
loop_
_entity_poly.entity_id
_entity_poly.type
_entity_poly.pdbx_seq_one_letter_code
_entity_poly.pdbx_strand_id
1 'polypeptide(L)'
;QTSWIWGHELQNFQHEAYKMYIEWAASVGLVYRTKAALFQSDIIIVGDNVAAHHILQNAYSYVKPTGYWRVITRLVGKGIAGAEGKDHRYQRKLLAPAFTYVRSLPMHQSSC
;
A
#
# COMPACT_ATOMS: atom_id res chain seq x y z
N GLN A 1 0.16 -22.95 10.66
CA GLN A 1 0.08 -22.87 12.13
C GLN A 1 0.49 -21.47 12.54
N THR A 2 -0.22 -20.84 13.48
CA THR A 2 -0.04 -19.42 13.82
C THR A 2 0.86 -19.29 15.05
N SER A 3 1.84 -18.39 15.00
CA SER A 3 2.68 -18.10 16.16
C SER A 3 2.00 -17.11 17.11
N TRP A 4 2.28 -17.21 18.41
CA TRP A 4 1.65 -16.34 19.42
C TRP A 4 2.07 -14.87 19.29
N ILE A 5 3.36 -14.61 19.05
CA ILE A 5 3.92 -13.24 18.97
C ILE A 5 3.83 -12.68 17.53
N TRP A 6 4.12 -13.52 16.53
CA TRP A 6 4.27 -13.07 15.14
C TRP A 6 3.05 -13.33 14.28
N GLY A 7 1.99 -13.93 14.83
CA GLY A 7 0.80 -14.28 14.07
C GLY A 7 1.13 -15.15 12.86
N HIS A 8 0.60 -14.73 11.71
CA HIS A 8 0.85 -15.33 10.39
C HIS A 8 1.99 -14.63 9.63
N GLU A 9 2.43 -13.43 10.07
CA GLU A 9 3.47 -12.68 9.38
C GLU A 9 4.81 -13.41 9.36
N LEU A 10 5.14 -14.18 10.41
CA LEU A 10 6.36 -14.99 10.41
C LEU A 10 6.41 -15.95 9.22
N GLN A 11 5.29 -16.57 8.87
CA GLN A 11 5.22 -17.47 7.73
C GLN A 11 5.44 -16.69 6.42
N ASN A 12 4.96 -15.45 6.32
CA ASN A 12 5.22 -14.57 5.18
C ASN A 12 6.71 -14.18 5.07
N PHE A 13 7.40 -13.94 6.19
CA PHE A 13 8.83 -13.59 6.19
C PHE A 13 9.76 -14.76 5.91
N GLN A 14 9.34 -15.99 6.27
CA GLN A 14 10.16 -17.20 6.09
C GLN A 14 10.08 -17.79 4.69
N HIS A 15 9.04 -17.47 3.93
CA HIS A 15 8.83 -17.98 2.58
C HIS A 15 9.10 -16.91 1.54
N GLU A 16 9.19 -17.34 0.28
CA GLU A 16 9.25 -16.44 -0.85
C GLU A 16 8.09 -15.43 -0.83
N ALA A 17 8.37 -14.22 -1.32
CA ALA A 17 7.37 -13.17 -1.40
C ALA A 17 6.11 -13.70 -2.09
N TYR A 18 4.96 -13.40 -1.50
CA TYR A 18 3.64 -13.76 -2.00
C TYR A 18 3.23 -15.25 -1.96
N LYS A 19 4.16 -16.19 -1.73
CA LYS A 19 3.87 -17.64 -1.71
C LYS A 19 2.74 -18.02 -0.75
N MET A 20 2.83 -17.57 0.50
CA MET A 20 1.81 -17.86 1.52
C MET A 20 0.45 -17.23 1.22
N TYR A 21 0.43 -16.07 0.56
CA TYR A 21 -0.85 -15.45 0.19
C TYR A 21 -1.59 -16.28 -0.86
N ILE A 22 -0.88 -16.86 -1.83
CA ILE A 22 -1.48 -17.77 -2.82
C ILE A 22 -2.02 -19.03 -2.14
N GLU A 23 -1.21 -19.68 -1.29
CA GLU A 23 -1.60 -20.93 -0.63
C GLU A 23 -2.82 -20.74 0.30
N TRP A 24 -2.88 -19.64 1.04
CA TRP A 24 -4.06 -19.32 1.85
C TRP A 24 -5.26 -18.97 0.98
N ALA A 25 -5.09 -18.17 -0.08
CA ALA A 25 -6.20 -17.86 -0.99
C ALA A 25 -6.80 -19.13 -1.63
N ALA A 26 -5.96 -20.11 -1.99
CA ALA A 26 -6.40 -21.38 -2.54
C ALA A 26 -7.16 -22.25 -1.52
N SER A 27 -6.88 -22.12 -0.22
CA SER A 27 -7.49 -22.95 0.83
C SER A 27 -8.76 -22.36 1.43
N VAL A 28 -8.83 -21.03 1.60
CA VAL A 28 -9.96 -20.35 2.26
C VAL A 28 -10.72 -19.37 1.37
N GLY A 29 -10.24 -19.11 0.16
CA GLY A 29 -10.84 -18.20 -0.82
C GLY A 29 -10.11 -16.87 -0.95
N LEU A 30 -10.53 -16.06 -1.93
CA LEU A 30 -9.85 -14.83 -2.35
C LEU A 30 -9.89 -13.68 -1.33
N VAL A 31 -10.78 -13.74 -0.33
CA VAL A 31 -10.88 -12.72 0.72
C VAL A 31 -10.80 -13.41 2.07
N TYR A 32 -9.76 -13.13 2.83
CA TYR A 32 -9.52 -13.81 4.10
C TYR A 32 -8.73 -12.92 5.07
N ARG A 33 -8.77 -13.33 6.34
CA ARG A 33 -8.16 -12.60 7.46
C ARG A 33 -6.93 -13.33 7.97
N THR A 34 -5.83 -12.61 8.16
CA THR A 34 -4.60 -13.09 8.79
C THR A 34 -4.32 -12.32 10.09
N LYS A 35 -3.54 -12.95 10.98
CA LYS A 35 -3.10 -12.32 12.24
C LYS A 35 -1.79 -11.56 12.01
N ALA A 36 -1.78 -10.26 12.31
CA ALA A 36 -0.59 -9.44 12.29
C ALA A 36 0.36 -9.78 13.45
N ALA A 37 1.63 -9.40 13.33
CA ALA A 37 2.60 -9.53 14.42
C ALA A 37 2.41 -8.43 15.49
N LEU A 38 3.02 -8.61 16.66
CA LEU A 38 3.20 -7.56 17.68
C LEU A 38 1.87 -6.91 18.14
N PHE A 39 0.83 -7.74 18.32
CA PHE A 39 -0.49 -7.32 18.80
C PHE A 39 -1.15 -6.21 17.96
N GLN A 40 -0.76 -6.08 16.68
CA GLN A 40 -1.44 -5.22 15.74
C GLN A 40 -2.79 -5.81 15.35
N SER A 41 -3.68 -4.97 14.82
CA SER A 41 -4.97 -5.42 14.29
C SER A 41 -4.79 -6.44 13.17
N ASP A 42 -5.73 -7.37 13.07
CA ASP A 42 -5.78 -8.38 12.02
C ASP A 42 -5.74 -7.73 10.62
N ILE A 43 -5.10 -8.41 9.67
CA ILE A 43 -4.95 -7.95 8.29
C ILE A 43 -5.97 -8.68 7.42
N ILE A 44 -6.69 -7.94 6.59
CA ILE A 44 -7.59 -8.51 5.59
C ILE A 44 -6.85 -8.52 4.26
N ILE A 45 -6.73 -9.70 3.65
CA ILE A 45 -6.17 -9.88 2.31
C ILE A 45 -7.34 -9.94 1.33
N VAL A 46 -7.26 -9.13 0.28
CA VAL A 46 -8.27 -9.03 -0.78
C VAL A 46 -7.61 -9.36 -2.11
N GLY A 47 -7.88 -10.55 -2.63
CA GLY A 47 -7.46 -11.01 -3.96
C GLY A 47 -8.54 -10.86 -5.03
N ASP A 48 -9.75 -10.44 -4.67
CA ASP A 48 -10.83 -10.17 -5.62
C ASP A 48 -10.66 -8.80 -6.30
N ASN A 49 -10.76 -8.78 -7.63
CA ASN A 49 -10.53 -7.57 -8.42
C ASN A 49 -11.59 -6.49 -8.21
N VAL A 50 -12.86 -6.88 -7.99
CA VAL A 50 -13.95 -5.92 -7.78
C VAL A 50 -13.80 -5.23 -6.43
N ALA A 51 -13.50 -6.01 -5.39
CA ALA A 51 -13.22 -5.49 -4.05
C ALA A 51 -11.94 -4.65 -4.03
N ALA A 52 -10.86 -5.10 -4.69
CA ALA A 52 -9.63 -4.33 -4.80
C ALA A 52 -9.86 -3.00 -5.51
N HIS A 53 -10.60 -2.99 -6.61
CA HIS A 53 -10.96 -1.77 -7.33
C HIS A 53 -11.74 -0.80 -6.44
N HIS A 54 -12.74 -1.28 -5.69
CA HIS A 54 -13.49 -0.45 -4.75
C HIS A 54 -12.59 0.18 -3.68
N ILE A 55 -11.66 -0.60 -3.09
CA ILE A 55 -10.73 -0.11 -2.07
C ILE A 55 -9.80 0.97 -2.66
N LEU A 56 -9.24 0.72 -3.85
CA LEU A 56 -8.32 1.63 -4.51
C LEU A 56 -8.99 2.93 -4.97
N GLN A 57 -10.25 2.87 -5.40
CA GLN A 57 -11.03 4.08 -5.73
C GLN A 57 -11.34 4.91 -4.48
N ASN A 58 -11.56 4.25 -3.33
CA ASN A 58 -11.87 4.89 -2.06
C ASN A 58 -10.66 5.02 -1.14
N ALA A 59 -9.48 5.30 -1.70
CA ALA A 59 -8.20 5.31 -0.98
C ALA A 59 -8.16 6.22 0.28
N TYR A 60 -9.00 7.27 0.36
CA TYR A 60 -9.06 8.14 1.55
C TYR A 60 -9.85 7.54 2.72
N SER A 61 -10.68 6.53 2.47
CA SER A 61 -11.40 5.79 3.51
C SER A 61 -10.55 4.66 4.09
N TYR A 62 -9.60 4.15 3.31
CA TYR A 62 -8.69 3.07 3.68
C TYR A 62 -7.28 3.62 3.94
N VAL A 63 -7.11 4.20 5.14
CA VAL A 63 -5.82 4.79 5.55
C VAL A 63 -4.73 3.73 5.72
N LYS A 64 -3.51 4.08 5.32
CA LYS A 64 -2.33 3.22 5.50
C LYS A 64 -2.08 2.93 6.99
N PRO A 65 -1.70 1.69 7.35
CA PRO A 65 -1.48 1.32 8.75
C PRO A 65 -0.34 2.11 9.39
N THR A 66 -0.59 2.72 10.55
CA THR A 66 0.35 3.70 11.13
C THR A 66 1.65 3.09 11.65
N GLY A 67 1.71 1.79 11.96
CA GLY A 67 2.91 1.15 12.51
C GLY A 67 4.06 1.12 11.49
N TYR A 68 3.91 0.31 10.45
CA TYR A 68 4.90 0.15 9.38
C TYR A 68 5.19 1.47 8.65
N TRP A 69 4.14 2.23 8.32
CA TRP A 69 4.31 3.47 7.55
C TRP A 69 5.00 4.59 8.33
N ARG A 70 4.93 4.61 9.66
CA ARG A 70 5.68 5.59 10.48
C ARG A 70 7.18 5.36 10.39
N VAL A 71 7.62 4.10 10.35
CA VAL A 71 9.04 3.76 10.18
C VAL A 71 9.51 4.21 8.79
N ILE A 72 8.76 3.86 7.74
CA ILE A 72 9.10 4.28 6.37
C ILE A 72 9.14 5.80 6.25
N THR A 73 8.14 6.50 6.78
CA THR A 73 8.05 7.96 6.68
C THR A 73 9.19 8.66 7.42
N ARG A 74 9.72 8.06 8.50
CA ARG A 74 10.91 8.58 9.19
C ARG A 74 12.20 8.39 8.38
N LEU A 75 12.31 7.31 7.62
CA LEU A 75 13.48 6.99 6.81
C LEU A 75 13.51 7.75 5.49
N VAL A 76 12.37 7.79 4.79
CA VAL A 76 12.25 8.37 3.43
C VAL A 76 11.75 9.82 3.46
N GLY A 77 11.14 10.24 4.56
CA GLY A 77 10.48 11.54 4.70
C GLY A 77 8.99 11.50 4.32
N LYS A 78 8.28 12.61 4.58
CA LYS A 78 6.85 12.80 4.26
C LYS A 78 6.62 13.13 2.77
N GLY A 79 7.03 12.22 1.89
CA GLY A 79 6.73 12.28 0.45
C GLY A 79 5.34 11.73 0.11
N ILE A 80 4.97 11.76 -1.17
CA ILE A 80 3.66 11.30 -1.67
C ILE A 80 3.31 9.87 -1.23
N ALA A 81 4.29 8.97 -1.12
CA ALA A 81 4.06 7.62 -0.64
C ALA A 81 3.62 7.55 0.84
N GLY A 82 4.16 8.43 1.69
CA GLY A 82 3.88 8.49 3.13
C GLY A 82 2.84 9.53 3.55
N ALA A 83 2.46 10.45 2.67
CA ALA A 83 1.43 11.45 2.94
C ALA A 83 0.03 10.82 2.95
N GLU A 84 -0.86 11.39 3.77
CA GLU A 84 -2.26 10.96 3.88
C GLU A 84 -3.24 12.13 3.76
N GLY A 85 -4.48 11.83 3.40
CA GLY A 85 -5.57 12.82 3.37
C GLY A 85 -5.33 14.02 2.45
N LYS A 86 -5.44 15.23 3.01
CA LYS A 86 -5.31 16.50 2.25
C LYS A 86 -3.90 16.69 1.68
N ASP A 87 -2.87 16.31 2.43
CA ASP A 87 -1.47 16.43 2.01
C ASP A 87 -1.19 15.52 0.83
N HIS A 88 -1.69 14.26 0.88
CA HIS A 88 -1.60 13.34 -0.24
C HIS A 88 -2.30 13.89 -1.49
N ARG A 89 -3.51 14.45 -1.36
CA ARG A 89 -4.24 15.08 -2.47
C ARG A 89 -3.45 16.20 -3.12
N TYR A 90 -2.89 17.08 -2.30
CA TYR A 90 -2.11 18.22 -2.78
C TYR A 90 -0.85 17.76 -3.51
N GLN A 91 -0.06 16.88 -2.90
CA GLN A 91 1.17 16.34 -3.50
C GLN A 91 0.90 15.57 -4.79
N ARG A 92 -0.15 14.74 -4.82
CA ARG A 92 -0.56 14.00 -6.04
C ARG A 92 -0.96 14.95 -7.17
N LYS A 93 -1.71 16.01 -6.87
CA LYS A 93 -2.11 17.00 -7.88
C LYS A 93 -0.89 17.69 -8.50
N LEU A 94 0.12 18.02 -7.71
CA LEU A 94 1.36 18.64 -8.19
C LEU A 94 2.21 17.68 -9.03
N LEU A 95 2.29 16.40 -8.64
CA LEU A 95 3.15 15.43 -9.31
C LEU A 95 2.52 14.74 -10.53
N ALA A 96 1.19 14.58 -10.56
CA ALA A 96 0.48 13.87 -11.64
C ALA A 96 0.84 14.34 -13.08
N PRO A 97 1.05 15.65 -13.35
CA PRO A 97 1.42 16.11 -14.68
C PRO A 97 2.78 15.58 -15.17
N ALA A 98 3.73 15.30 -14.28
CA ALA A 98 5.04 14.75 -14.66
C ALA A 98 4.95 13.29 -15.14
N PHE A 99 3.88 12.58 -14.74
CA PHE A 99 3.62 11.19 -15.11
C PHE A 99 2.50 11.06 -16.16
N THR A 100 2.04 12.17 -16.73
CA THR A 100 1.06 12.18 -17.81
C THR A 100 1.76 12.54 -19.11
N TYR A 101 1.47 11.82 -20.19
CA TYR A 101 2.09 11.99 -21.51
C TYR A 101 1.99 13.43 -22.09
N VAL A 102 1.14 14.27 -21.52
CA VAL A 102 0.80 15.62 -22.02
C VAL A 102 1.94 16.64 -21.85
N ARG A 103 3.03 16.34 -21.14
CA ARG A 103 4.16 17.29 -20.95
C ARG A 103 5.50 16.79 -21.51
N SER A 104 5.52 16.36 -22.76
CA SER A 104 6.71 16.47 -23.61
C SER A 104 6.63 17.76 -24.43
N LEU A 105 6.52 18.92 -23.77
CA LEU A 105 6.81 20.19 -24.44
C LEU A 105 8.34 20.34 -24.48
N PRO A 106 8.94 20.68 -25.64
CA PRO A 106 10.37 20.90 -25.71
C PRO A 106 10.74 22.02 -24.72
N MET A 107 11.71 21.76 -23.85
CA MET A 107 12.41 22.81 -23.11
C MET A 107 13.20 23.68 -24.11
N HIS A 108 12.51 24.52 -24.87
CA HIS A 108 13.14 25.49 -25.74
C HIS A 108 12.47 26.87 -25.66
N GLN A 109 13.20 27.73 -24.96
CA GLN A 109 13.28 29.19 -25.06
C GLN A 109 12.23 30.06 -24.39
N SER A 110 12.53 30.36 -23.12
CA SER A 110 12.52 31.74 -22.65
C SER A 110 13.65 32.53 -23.32
N SER A 111 13.32 33.27 -24.38
CA SER A 111 14.03 34.50 -24.76
C SER A 111 13.22 35.68 -24.22
N CYS A 112 13.78 36.39 -23.26
CA CYS A 112 13.73 37.84 -23.15
C CYS A 112 15.15 38.28 -22.83
#